data_AF-A0A379MQN3-F1
#
_entry.id   AF-A0A379MQN3-F1
#
_cell.length_a   1.000
_cell.length_b   1.000
_cell.length_c   1.000
_cell.angle_alpha   90.00
_cell.angle_beta   90.00
_cell.angle_gamma   90.00
#
_symmetry.space_group_name_H-M   'P 1'
#
loop_
_entity.id
_entity.type
_entity.pdbx_description
1 polymer ?
#
loop_
_entity_poly.entity_id
_entity_poly.type
_entity_poly.pdbx_seq_one_letter_code
_entity_poly.pdbx_strand_id
1 'polypeptide(L)'
;MVTMQRPNTPPVRRPAPRQRPKRRQPSFPRRIYDTIRGNVLLRNIVMALCLGIILYFIINLCLSIYTRHGQKFIVPTLIGHTVAEADAMAAKGELRLEVIDSLYMPKQKPGTILDQSPKPGMGVKSGRRVFLTVNASRPRTDIIPYVTGYSLRQAKNMLETKGFEIEKLVYRSDMATNNVLDQQYEGRSVTQGARTEAELGSGITLVVGVNHSSPLPRIPKVIGLTLREAKSRLWEVGLNVGRVRHDSGIDDADLDDARVYRQEPNQQSRTDYGGNISLWLTLDTQKIARSSKESDAAARRYAVDEEETESESAPEEETADER
;
A
#
# COMPACT_ATOMS: atom_id res chain seq x y z
N MET A 1 133.56 -48.71 3.79
CA MET A 1 132.63 -49.57 3.04
C MET A 1 131.33 -48.79 2.85
N VAL A 2 130.80 -48.72 1.62
CA VAL A 2 129.38 -48.45 1.27
C VAL A 2 128.93 -46.97 1.45
N THR A 3 128.36 -46.20 0.50
CA THR A 3 127.92 -46.40 -0.90
C THR A 3 127.66 -45.04 -1.56
N MET A 4 127.83 -45.00 -2.90
CA MET A 4 127.51 -43.93 -3.84
C MET A 4 126.05 -43.44 -3.79
N GLN A 5 125.82 -42.14 -4.07
CA GLN A 5 124.75 -41.76 -5.02
C GLN A 5 124.98 -40.36 -5.65
N ARG A 6 124.83 -40.32 -6.98
CA ARG A 6 124.98 -39.16 -7.89
C ARG A 6 123.78 -38.19 -7.81
N PRO A 7 123.91 -36.94 -8.32
CA PRO A 7 122.93 -35.87 -8.12
C PRO A 7 121.74 -35.98 -9.09
N ASN A 8 120.55 -35.62 -8.63
CA ASN A 8 119.35 -35.44 -9.44
C ASN A 8 118.93 -33.97 -9.42
N THR A 9 119.04 -33.28 -10.55
CA THR A 9 118.51 -31.93 -10.78
C THR A 9 117.05 -32.02 -11.25
N PRO A 10 116.08 -31.37 -10.58
CA PRO A 10 114.74 -31.19 -11.13
C PRO A 10 114.64 -29.94 -12.04
N PRO A 11 113.71 -29.91 -13.02
CA PRO A 11 113.68 -28.93 -14.10
C PRO A 11 113.04 -27.59 -13.72
N VAL A 12 113.49 -26.52 -14.39
CA VAL A 12 113.00 -25.14 -14.26
C VAL A 12 111.55 -25.01 -14.78
N ARG A 13 110.59 -24.71 -13.89
CA ARG A 13 109.20 -24.36 -14.26
C ARG A 13 109.10 -22.89 -14.68
N ARG A 14 108.64 -22.63 -15.92
CA ARG A 14 108.21 -21.29 -16.35
C ARG A 14 106.89 -20.91 -15.63
N PRO A 15 106.75 -19.68 -15.08
CA PRO A 15 105.48 -19.23 -14.52
C PRO A 15 104.47 -18.86 -15.62
N ALA A 16 103.20 -19.23 -15.39
CA ALA A 16 102.04 -18.94 -16.22
C ALA A 16 101.69 -17.43 -16.24
N PRO A 17 101.01 -16.92 -17.29
CA PRO A 17 100.66 -15.51 -17.39
C PRO A 17 99.67 -15.08 -16.29
N ARG A 18 99.94 -13.92 -15.67
CA ARG A 18 99.10 -13.29 -14.62
C ARG A 18 97.70 -12.96 -15.17
N GLN A 19 96.66 -13.62 -14.62
CA GLN A 19 95.28 -13.18 -14.79
C GLN A 19 95.03 -11.90 -13.99
N ARG A 20 94.50 -10.85 -14.63
CA ARG A 20 94.09 -9.61 -13.95
C ARG A 20 92.85 -9.86 -13.08
N PRO A 21 92.76 -9.30 -11.86
CA PRO A 21 91.59 -9.48 -11.00
C PRO A 21 90.34 -8.77 -11.56
N LYS A 22 89.19 -9.47 -11.55
CA LYS A 22 87.87 -8.91 -11.86
C LYS A 22 87.50 -7.80 -10.87
N ARG A 23 87.23 -6.59 -11.38
CA ARG A 23 86.79 -5.41 -10.63
C ARG A 23 85.39 -5.68 -10.03
N ARG A 24 85.28 -5.73 -8.69
CA ARG A 24 83.99 -5.90 -7.98
C ARG A 24 83.07 -4.70 -8.25
N GLN A 25 81.90 -4.92 -8.82
CA GLN A 25 80.86 -3.89 -8.94
C GLN A 25 80.10 -3.74 -7.60
N PRO A 26 79.74 -2.53 -7.15
CA PRO A 26 78.98 -2.33 -5.92
C PRO A 26 77.53 -2.85 -6.03
N SER A 27 76.97 -3.27 -4.89
CA SER A 27 75.61 -3.81 -4.75
C SER A 27 74.53 -2.81 -5.15
N PHE A 28 73.55 -3.27 -5.94
CA PHE A 28 72.44 -2.52 -6.54
C PHE A 28 71.76 -1.43 -5.66
N PRO A 29 71.39 -1.66 -4.38
CA PRO A 29 70.67 -0.66 -3.60
C PRO A 29 71.50 0.58 -3.24
N ARG A 30 72.84 0.45 -3.14
CA ARG A 30 73.71 1.60 -2.84
C ARG A 30 73.87 2.53 -4.04
N ARG A 31 73.91 1.97 -5.26
CA ARG A 31 73.98 2.76 -6.51
C ARG A 31 72.77 3.68 -6.65
N ILE A 32 71.57 3.19 -6.36
CA ILE A 32 70.33 3.97 -6.49
C ILE A 32 70.33 5.16 -5.52
N TYR A 33 70.79 4.95 -4.28
CA TYR A 33 70.88 6.02 -3.28
C TYR A 33 71.88 7.12 -3.67
N ASP A 34 73.07 6.75 -4.14
CA ASP A 34 74.11 7.70 -4.54
C ASP A 34 73.71 8.49 -5.81
N THR A 35 72.99 7.85 -6.75
CA THR A 35 72.44 8.50 -7.96
C THR A 35 71.30 9.47 -7.63
N ILE A 36 70.44 9.16 -6.65
CA ILE A 36 69.36 10.05 -6.20
C ILE A 36 69.92 11.27 -5.45
N ARG A 37 71.03 11.12 -4.71
CA ARG A 37 71.63 12.21 -3.94
C ARG A 37 72.44 13.21 -4.79
N GLY A 38 73.04 12.75 -5.89
CA GLY A 38 73.85 13.60 -6.78
C GLY A 38 73.05 14.52 -7.70
N ASN A 39 71.82 14.13 -8.07
CA ASN A 39 71.00 14.87 -9.03
C ASN A 39 69.86 15.61 -8.34
N VAL A 40 69.94 16.96 -8.32
CA VAL A 40 68.93 17.84 -7.68
C VAL A 40 67.51 17.59 -8.21
N LEU A 41 67.37 17.31 -9.51
CA LEU A 41 66.08 17.07 -10.17
C LEU A 41 65.46 15.73 -9.75
N LEU A 42 66.26 14.67 -9.64
CA LEU A 42 65.81 13.35 -9.20
C LEU A 42 65.42 13.35 -7.71
N ARG A 43 66.16 14.10 -6.87
CA ARG A 43 65.81 14.31 -5.46
C ARG A 43 64.45 14.98 -5.30
N ASN A 44 64.18 16.05 -6.07
CA ASN A 44 62.91 16.75 -5.99
C ASN A 44 61.73 15.89 -6.49
N ILE A 45 61.92 15.06 -7.52
CA ILE A 45 60.91 14.10 -7.99
C ILE A 45 60.61 13.04 -6.92
N VAL A 46 61.63 12.46 -6.28
CA VAL A 46 61.43 11.48 -5.21
C VAL A 46 60.74 12.12 -4.00
N MET A 47 61.12 13.35 -3.63
CA MET A 47 60.44 14.09 -2.54
C MET A 47 58.98 14.40 -2.88
N ALA A 48 58.67 14.80 -4.12
CA ALA A 48 57.31 15.04 -4.57
C ALA A 48 56.47 13.75 -4.59
N LEU A 49 57.08 12.62 -5.00
CA LEU A 49 56.43 11.31 -4.96
C LEU A 49 56.14 10.88 -3.52
N CYS A 50 57.11 11.01 -2.61
CA CYS A 50 56.93 10.72 -1.19
C CYS A 50 55.85 11.62 -0.57
N LEU A 51 55.87 12.92 -0.88
CA LEU A 51 54.85 13.87 -0.41
C LEU A 51 53.46 13.49 -0.94
N GLY A 52 53.36 13.09 -2.20
CA GLY A 52 52.11 12.62 -2.81
C GLY A 52 51.58 11.35 -2.17
N ILE A 53 52.45 10.38 -1.86
CA ILE A 53 52.06 9.15 -1.16
C ILE A 53 51.59 9.47 0.26
N ILE A 54 52.34 10.32 0.99
CA ILE A 54 51.95 10.77 2.34
C ILE A 54 50.60 11.48 2.28
N LEU A 55 50.40 12.39 1.33
CA LEU A 55 49.15 13.11 1.16
C LEU A 55 47.98 12.18 0.82
N TYR A 56 48.19 11.17 -0.05
CA TYR A 56 47.19 10.15 -0.35
C TYR A 56 46.76 9.36 0.90
N PHE A 57 47.72 8.96 1.73
CA PHE A 57 47.43 8.28 3.00
C PHE A 57 46.72 9.20 4.00
N ILE A 58 47.12 10.47 4.11
CA ILE A 58 46.47 11.46 4.97
C ILE A 58 45.03 11.71 4.50
N ILE A 59 44.80 11.88 3.20
CA ILE A 59 43.46 12.08 2.64
C ILE A 59 42.59 10.85 2.91
N ASN A 60 43.09 9.64 2.67
CA ASN A 60 42.35 8.41 3.01
C ASN A 60 42.07 8.27 4.50
N LEU A 61 43.02 8.65 5.36
CA LEU A 61 42.85 8.61 6.81
C LEU A 61 41.81 9.64 7.28
N CYS A 62 41.87 10.88 6.78
CA CYS A 62 40.88 11.92 7.02
C CYS A 62 39.49 11.50 6.52
N LEU A 63 39.39 10.95 5.30
CA LEU A 63 38.15 10.40 4.76
C LEU A 63 37.62 9.27 5.64
N SER A 64 38.47 8.32 6.06
CA SER A 64 38.10 7.19 6.92
C SER A 64 37.57 7.64 8.28
N ILE A 65 38.20 8.63 8.90
CA ILE A 65 37.75 9.23 10.17
C ILE A 65 36.44 10.02 9.97
N TYR A 66 36.31 10.74 8.86
CA TYR A 66 35.12 11.55 8.55
C TYR A 66 33.90 10.70 8.17
N THR A 67 34.08 9.61 7.43
CA THR A 67 32.98 8.75 6.96
C THR A 67 32.51 7.73 8.00
N ARG A 68 33.18 7.62 9.16
CA ARG A 68 32.89 6.67 10.26
C ARG A 68 32.50 5.30 9.70
N HIS A 69 33.40 4.67 8.95
CA HIS A 69 33.20 3.30 8.50
C HIS A 69 33.10 2.36 9.71
N GLY A 70 31.92 1.76 9.93
CA GLY A 70 31.84 0.48 10.65
C GLY A 70 30.81 0.36 11.77
N GLN A 71 30.36 1.45 12.40
CA GLN A 71 29.30 1.34 13.42
C GLN A 71 27.93 1.31 12.75
N LYS A 72 27.53 0.09 12.35
CA LYS A 72 26.16 -0.22 11.97
C LYS A 72 25.38 -0.57 13.24
N PHE A 73 24.36 0.22 13.56
CA PHE A 73 23.41 -0.10 14.60
C PHE A 73 22.31 -0.97 14.01
N ILE A 74 21.97 -2.06 14.69
CA ILE A 74 20.90 -2.96 14.25
C ILE A 74 19.56 -2.35 14.68
N VAL A 75 18.67 -2.10 13.74
CA VAL A 75 17.34 -1.57 14.03
C VAL A 75 16.56 -2.62 14.86
N PRO A 76 16.10 -2.29 16.08
CA PRO A 76 15.29 -3.19 16.88
C PRO A 76 13.90 -3.37 16.28
N THR A 77 13.21 -4.43 16.71
CA THR A 77 11.79 -4.61 16.41
C THR A 77 10.98 -3.68 17.30
N LEU A 78 10.37 -2.66 16.70
CA LEU A 78 9.49 -1.68 17.34
C LEU A 78 8.01 -2.01 17.09
N ILE A 79 7.71 -2.84 16.09
CA ILE A 79 6.35 -3.29 15.77
C ILE A 79 5.73 -3.98 16.99
N GLY A 80 4.49 -3.61 17.32
CA GLY A 80 3.75 -4.14 18.48
C GLY A 80 4.00 -3.39 19.79
N HIS A 81 5.04 -2.55 19.87
CA HIS A 81 5.31 -1.70 21.02
C HIS A 81 4.58 -0.36 20.92
N THR A 82 4.45 0.32 22.07
CA THR A 82 3.99 1.72 22.10
C THR A 82 5.10 2.66 21.66
N VAL A 83 4.75 3.86 21.18
CA VAL A 83 5.74 4.88 20.79
C VAL A 83 6.71 5.20 21.94
N ALA A 84 6.20 5.26 23.17
CA ALA A 84 7.02 5.53 24.36
C ALA A 84 8.03 4.40 24.66
N GLU A 85 7.61 3.13 24.53
CA GLU A 85 8.52 1.99 24.65
C GLU A 85 9.56 1.97 23.53
N ALA A 86 9.12 2.27 22.31
CA ALA A 86 9.99 2.34 21.14
C ALA A 86 11.06 3.41 21.28
N ASP A 87 10.72 4.59 21.81
CA ASP A 87 11.68 5.67 22.09
C ASP A 87 12.78 5.20 23.05
N ALA A 88 12.42 4.45 24.10
CA ALA A 88 13.39 3.88 25.04
C ALA A 88 14.32 2.84 24.38
N MET A 89 13.82 2.07 23.41
CA MET A 89 14.63 1.12 22.64
C MET A 89 15.53 1.81 21.62
N ALA A 90 15.03 2.87 20.99
CA ALA A 90 15.72 3.68 19.99
C ALA A 90 16.85 4.53 20.59
N ALA A 91 16.69 4.99 21.84
CA ALA A 91 17.68 5.76 22.57
C ALA A 91 19.03 5.03 22.69
N LYS A 92 19.03 3.70 22.81
CA LYS A 92 20.25 2.87 22.88
C LYS A 92 21.07 2.91 21.58
N GLY A 93 20.45 3.24 20.46
CA GLY A 93 21.08 3.26 19.13
C GLY A 93 21.24 4.62 18.51
N GLU A 94 20.93 5.68 19.26
CA GLU A 94 20.84 7.05 18.73
C GLU A 94 19.92 7.14 17.49
N LEU A 95 18.90 6.27 17.43
CA LEU A 95 17.91 6.28 16.35
C LEU A 95 16.90 7.41 16.62
N ARG A 96 16.46 8.07 15.55
CA ARG A 96 15.44 9.12 15.64
C ARG A 96 14.12 8.56 15.15
N LEU A 97 13.15 8.40 16.05
CA LEU A 97 11.83 7.93 15.68
C LEU A 97 11.00 9.09 15.13
N GLU A 98 10.22 8.80 14.11
CA GLU A 98 9.29 9.76 13.52
C GLU A 98 8.04 9.05 13.05
N VAL A 99 6.89 9.51 13.54
CA VAL A 99 5.60 9.02 13.07
C VAL A 99 5.25 9.75 11.79
N ILE A 100 5.20 9.02 10.67
CA ILE A 100 4.87 9.60 9.36
C ILE A 100 3.43 9.35 8.95
N ASP A 101 2.81 8.33 9.52
CA ASP A 101 1.49 7.88 9.14
C ASP A 101 0.77 7.21 10.31
N SER A 102 -0.55 7.16 10.23
CA SER A 102 -1.39 6.46 11.19
C SER A 102 -2.53 5.74 10.49
N LEU A 103 -2.69 4.45 10.78
CA LEU A 103 -3.81 3.64 10.30
C LEU A 103 -4.70 3.28 11.48
N TYR A 104 -6.01 3.20 11.27
CA TYR A 104 -6.93 2.74 12.30
C TYR A 104 -7.22 1.25 12.13
N MET A 105 -6.76 0.44 13.08
CA MET A 105 -7.07 -0.98 13.18
C MET A 105 -7.82 -1.23 14.50
N PRO A 106 -9.15 -1.45 14.48
CA PRO A 106 -9.97 -1.55 15.68
C PRO A 106 -9.59 -2.74 16.58
N LYS A 107 -8.97 -3.78 16.01
CA LYS A 107 -8.51 -4.97 16.75
C LYS A 107 -7.19 -4.76 17.50
N GLN A 108 -6.50 -3.63 17.28
CA GLN A 108 -5.21 -3.33 17.90
C GLN A 108 -5.32 -2.16 18.88
N LYS A 109 -4.38 -2.08 19.83
CA LYS A 109 -4.36 -0.99 20.81
C LYS A 109 -3.96 0.33 20.14
N PRO A 110 -4.60 1.46 20.52
CA PRO A 110 -4.17 2.78 20.08
C PRO A 110 -2.71 3.07 20.44
N GLY A 111 -1.98 3.73 19.54
CA GLY A 111 -0.58 4.12 19.74
C GLY A 111 0.43 2.98 19.60
N THR A 112 -0.01 1.77 19.25
CA THR A 112 0.86 0.65 18.90
C THR A 112 1.47 0.88 17.52
N ILE A 113 2.75 0.55 17.35
CA ILE A 113 3.43 0.64 16.05
C ILE A 113 2.99 -0.55 15.17
N LEU A 114 2.43 -0.23 14.02
CA LEU A 114 1.95 -1.19 13.02
C LEU A 114 3.04 -1.55 12.01
N ASP A 115 3.80 -0.54 11.57
CA ASP A 115 4.94 -0.74 10.67
C ASP A 115 6.09 0.19 11.02
N GLN A 116 7.28 -0.23 10.62
CA GLN A 116 8.50 0.56 10.72
C GLN A 116 9.32 0.48 9.43
N SER A 117 10.02 1.57 9.13
CA SER A 117 11.00 1.65 8.06
C SER A 117 12.22 2.43 8.53
N PRO A 118 13.44 1.85 8.54
CA PRO A 118 13.82 0.54 8.02
C PRO A 118 13.29 -0.67 8.81
N LYS A 119 13.21 -1.82 8.14
CA LYS A 119 12.72 -3.07 8.74
C LYS A 119 13.62 -3.55 9.90
N PRO A 120 13.07 -4.31 10.88
CA PRO A 120 13.84 -4.85 11.99
C PRO A 120 15.05 -5.68 11.52
N GLY A 121 16.14 -5.65 12.29
CA GLY A 121 17.37 -6.39 11.98
C GLY A 121 18.28 -5.72 10.95
N MET A 122 17.83 -4.65 10.29
CA MET A 122 18.65 -3.91 9.32
C MET A 122 19.76 -3.12 10.03
N GLY A 123 20.98 -3.17 9.48
CA GLY A 123 22.10 -2.36 9.95
C GLY A 123 22.04 -0.94 9.38
N VAL A 124 21.84 0.07 10.23
CA VAL A 124 21.79 1.49 9.86
C VAL A 124 22.93 2.28 10.50
N LYS A 125 23.22 3.47 9.99
CA LYS A 125 24.16 4.39 10.66
C LYS A 125 23.50 4.99 11.91
N SER A 126 24.28 5.36 12.92
CA SER A 126 23.80 6.14 14.06
C SER A 126 23.12 7.44 13.57
N GLY A 127 22.10 7.90 14.29
CA GLY A 127 21.32 9.08 13.93
C GLY A 127 20.32 8.87 12.79
N ARG A 128 20.15 7.64 12.29
CA ARG A 128 19.19 7.36 11.23
C ARG A 128 17.75 7.55 11.73
N ARG A 129 16.94 8.21 10.89
CA ARG A 129 15.49 8.31 11.09
C ARG A 129 14.83 6.96 10.82
N VAL A 130 14.02 6.50 11.77
CA VAL A 130 13.14 5.34 11.64
C VAL A 130 11.73 5.89 11.58
N PHE A 131 11.10 5.69 10.43
CA PHE A 131 9.73 6.10 10.18
C PHE A 131 8.78 5.04 10.71
N LEU A 132 7.76 5.47 11.43
CA LEU A 132 6.77 4.62 12.08
C LEU A 132 5.38 4.91 11.52
N THR A 133 4.63 3.84 11.30
CA THR A 133 3.19 3.90 11.11
C THR A 133 2.54 3.40 12.39
N VAL A 134 1.69 4.21 13.00
CA VAL A 134 1.07 3.90 14.30
C VAL A 134 -0.42 3.60 14.17
N ASN A 135 -0.95 2.86 15.12
CA ASN A 135 -2.38 2.64 15.20
C ASN A 135 -3.07 3.89 15.76
N ALA A 136 -3.94 4.51 14.97
CA ALA A 136 -4.69 5.69 15.38
C ALA A 136 -5.66 5.35 16.52
N SER A 137 -5.95 6.33 17.38
CA SER A 137 -6.91 6.14 18.47
C SER A 137 -8.37 6.18 18.02
N ARG A 138 -8.64 6.80 16.87
CA ARG A 138 -9.98 6.95 16.31
C ARG A 138 -9.92 6.73 14.81
N PRO A 139 -11.03 6.30 14.18
CA PRO A 139 -11.16 6.31 12.73
C PRO A 139 -10.85 7.69 12.16
N ARG A 140 -10.43 7.71 10.90
CA ARG A 140 -10.24 8.96 10.16
C ARG A 140 -11.60 9.63 9.99
N THR A 141 -11.68 10.92 10.31
CA THR A 141 -12.88 11.73 10.09
C THR A 141 -12.70 12.67 8.90
N ASP A 142 -13.80 13.03 8.25
CA ASP A 142 -13.86 14.12 7.27
C ASP A 142 -15.19 14.88 7.45
N ILE A 143 -15.34 16.03 6.79
CA ILE A 143 -16.56 16.83 6.80
C ILE A 143 -17.58 16.21 5.84
N ILE A 144 -18.80 15.99 6.32
CA ILE A 144 -19.91 15.51 5.50
C ILE A 144 -20.22 16.57 4.42
N PRO A 145 -20.19 16.22 3.12
CA PRO A 145 -20.56 17.15 2.08
C PRO A 145 -22.07 17.48 2.16
N TYR A 146 -22.42 18.73 1.88
CA TYR A 146 -23.82 19.14 1.77
C TYR A 146 -24.37 18.74 0.40
N VAL A 147 -25.39 17.88 0.40
CA VAL A 147 -26.00 17.24 -0.78
C VAL A 147 -27.50 17.54 -0.94
N THR A 148 -28.08 18.35 -0.05
CA THR A 148 -29.48 18.80 -0.19
C THR A 148 -29.66 19.68 -1.43
N GLY A 149 -30.74 19.44 -2.18
CA GLY A 149 -31.04 20.10 -3.45
C GLY A 149 -30.40 19.44 -4.68
N TYR A 150 -29.57 18.40 -4.49
CA TYR A 150 -29.02 17.61 -5.58
C TYR A 150 -29.88 16.37 -5.86
N SER A 151 -29.76 15.83 -7.07
CA SER A 151 -30.34 14.52 -7.36
C SER A 151 -29.70 13.42 -6.51
N LEU A 152 -30.46 12.38 -6.17
CA LEU A 152 -30.01 11.24 -5.38
C LEU A 152 -28.71 10.63 -5.94
N ARG A 153 -28.59 10.54 -7.27
CA ARG A 153 -27.39 10.03 -7.94
C ARG A 153 -26.17 10.94 -7.72
N GLN A 154 -26.34 12.26 -7.76
CA GLN A 154 -25.27 13.21 -7.47
C GLN A 154 -24.89 13.16 -5.99
N ALA A 155 -25.89 13.15 -5.09
CA ALA A 155 -25.68 13.05 -3.65
C ALA A 155 -24.90 11.80 -3.28
N LYS A 156 -25.30 10.63 -3.81
CA LYS A 156 -24.59 9.36 -3.69
C LYS A 156 -23.13 9.50 -4.09
N ASN A 157 -22.85 9.99 -5.30
CA ASN A 157 -21.48 10.14 -5.79
C ASN A 157 -20.64 11.08 -4.91
N MET A 158 -21.22 12.18 -4.43
CA MET A 158 -20.54 13.13 -3.55
C MET A 158 -20.19 12.50 -2.20
N LEU A 159 -21.12 11.76 -1.60
CA LEU A 159 -20.91 11.04 -0.35
C LEU A 159 -19.86 9.93 -0.50
N GLU A 160 -20.02 9.05 -1.50
CA GLU A 160 -19.11 7.93 -1.74
C GLU A 160 -17.68 8.42 -2.08
N THR A 161 -17.53 9.50 -2.85
CA THR A 161 -16.22 10.10 -3.16
C THR A 161 -15.52 10.64 -1.91
N LYS A 162 -16.31 11.10 -0.92
CA LYS A 162 -15.81 11.54 0.38
C LYS A 162 -15.64 10.41 1.39
N GLY A 163 -15.96 9.17 1.00
CA GLY A 163 -15.84 8.00 1.87
C GLY A 163 -16.98 7.87 2.88
N PHE A 164 -18.13 8.51 2.64
CA PHE A 164 -19.36 8.31 3.40
C PHE A 164 -20.30 7.35 2.69
N GLU A 165 -21.07 6.59 3.45
CA GLU A 165 -22.10 5.68 2.92
C GLU A 165 -23.49 6.29 3.08
N ILE A 166 -24.45 5.80 2.31
CA ILE A 166 -25.86 6.07 2.58
C ILE A 166 -26.33 5.06 3.63
N GLU A 167 -26.96 5.51 4.69
CA GLU A 167 -27.55 4.61 5.68
C GLU A 167 -28.92 4.11 5.20
N LYS A 168 -29.78 5.07 4.84
CA LYS A 168 -31.16 4.85 4.47
C LYS A 168 -31.71 5.99 3.62
N LEU A 169 -32.61 5.66 2.71
CA LEU A 169 -33.44 6.60 1.98
C LEU A 169 -34.82 6.70 2.64
N VAL A 170 -35.24 7.91 2.97
CA VAL A 170 -36.56 8.21 3.54
C VAL A 170 -37.31 9.04 2.51
N TYR A 171 -38.38 8.49 1.96
CA TYR A 171 -39.15 9.20 0.93
C TYR A 171 -40.23 10.09 1.54
N ARG A 172 -40.37 11.28 0.96
CA ARG A 172 -41.42 12.26 1.29
C ARG A 172 -42.06 12.75 0.00
N SER A 173 -43.36 13.03 0.04
CA SER A 173 -44.09 13.59 -1.10
C SER A 173 -43.43 14.91 -1.56
N ASP A 174 -43.08 14.99 -2.84
CA ASP A 174 -42.48 16.18 -3.47
C ASP A 174 -42.76 16.17 -4.97
N MET A 175 -42.66 17.33 -5.61
CA MET A 175 -42.83 17.43 -7.07
C MET A 175 -41.70 16.76 -7.86
N ALA A 176 -40.48 16.73 -7.30
CA ALA A 176 -39.29 16.21 -7.93
C ALA A 176 -38.88 14.86 -7.32
N THR A 177 -39.17 13.78 -8.06
CA THR A 177 -38.75 12.43 -7.69
C THR A 177 -37.23 12.31 -7.69
N ASN A 178 -36.68 11.66 -6.66
CA ASN A 178 -35.24 11.45 -6.46
C ASN A 178 -34.42 12.74 -6.24
N ASN A 179 -35.05 13.84 -5.81
CA ASN A 179 -34.34 15.02 -5.33
C ASN A 179 -34.11 14.95 -3.82
N VAL A 180 -32.92 15.28 -3.32
CA VAL A 180 -32.63 15.26 -1.88
C VAL A 180 -33.21 16.51 -1.22
N LEU A 181 -34.13 16.32 -0.28
CA LEU A 181 -34.81 17.38 0.46
C LEU A 181 -34.12 17.71 1.79
N ASP A 182 -33.52 16.72 2.41
CA ASP A 182 -32.78 16.85 3.68
C ASP A 182 -31.75 15.71 3.78
N GLN A 183 -30.70 15.93 4.57
CA GLN A 183 -29.70 14.94 4.87
C GLN A 183 -29.47 14.92 6.39
N GLN A 184 -29.33 13.73 6.96
CA GLN A 184 -29.24 13.54 8.39
C GLN A 184 -28.06 12.65 8.75
N TYR A 185 -27.33 13.06 9.79
CA TYR A 185 -26.30 12.28 10.43
C TYR A 185 -26.66 12.10 11.90
N GLU A 186 -26.71 10.86 12.38
CA GLU A 186 -27.15 10.51 13.75
C GLU A 186 -28.52 11.12 14.11
N GLY A 187 -29.44 11.17 13.14
CA GLY A 187 -30.78 11.75 13.30
C GLY A 187 -30.83 13.28 13.35
N ARG A 188 -29.71 13.98 13.13
CA ARG A 188 -29.65 15.45 13.08
C ARG A 188 -29.46 15.91 11.64
N SER A 189 -30.26 16.89 11.20
CA SER A 189 -30.13 17.49 9.89
C SER A 189 -28.79 18.23 9.75
N VAL A 190 -28.09 18.02 8.64
CA VAL A 190 -26.85 18.70 8.31
C VAL A 190 -27.18 19.92 7.46
N THR A 191 -26.94 21.11 8.02
CA THR A 191 -27.24 22.38 7.34
C THR A 191 -26.11 22.84 6.43
N GLN A 192 -26.45 23.70 5.46
CA GLN A 192 -25.46 24.27 4.55
C GLN A 192 -24.42 25.09 5.33
N GLY A 193 -23.14 24.78 5.13
CA GLY A 193 -22.03 25.43 5.83
C GLY A 193 -21.73 24.87 7.22
N ALA A 194 -22.52 23.90 7.70
CA ALA A 194 -22.15 23.13 8.88
C ALA A 194 -20.86 22.34 8.60
N ARG A 195 -19.92 22.39 9.54
CA ARG A 195 -18.70 21.58 9.53
C ARG A 195 -18.91 20.32 10.35
N THR A 196 -19.99 19.59 10.06
CA THR A 196 -20.26 18.33 10.74
C THR A 196 -19.25 17.29 10.29
N GLU A 197 -18.38 16.90 11.19
CA GLU A 197 -17.40 15.84 10.97
C GLU A 197 -18.02 14.49 11.31
N ALA A 198 -17.72 13.49 10.49
CA ALA A 198 -18.10 12.11 10.74
C ALA A 198 -16.95 11.17 10.36
N GLU A 199 -16.96 9.99 10.95
CA GLU A 199 -16.00 8.93 10.64
C GLU A 199 -16.20 8.45 9.19
N LEU A 200 -15.11 8.20 8.48
CA LEU A 200 -15.20 7.59 7.15
C LEU A 200 -15.87 6.22 7.26
N GLY A 201 -16.80 5.95 6.34
CA GLY A 201 -17.70 4.79 6.38
C GLY A 201 -19.00 5.05 7.14
N SER A 202 -19.18 6.20 7.80
CA SER A 202 -20.44 6.51 8.47
C SER A 202 -21.58 6.62 7.47
N GLY A 203 -22.75 6.10 7.86
CA GLY A 203 -23.97 6.19 7.07
C GLY A 203 -24.68 7.54 7.23
N ILE A 204 -25.11 8.12 6.12
CA ILE A 204 -25.93 9.34 6.06
C ILE A 204 -27.34 8.95 5.62
N THR A 205 -28.35 9.36 6.40
CA THR A 205 -29.75 9.17 6.01
C THR A 205 -30.16 10.32 5.09
N LEU A 206 -30.71 10.00 3.92
CA LEU A 206 -31.18 10.99 2.96
C LEU A 206 -32.70 11.00 2.93
N VAL A 207 -33.29 12.19 3.08
CA VAL A 207 -34.71 12.41 2.82
C VAL A 207 -34.86 12.83 1.36
N VAL A 208 -35.65 12.08 0.61
CA VAL A 208 -35.74 12.19 -0.85
C VAL A 208 -37.18 12.42 -1.28
N GLY A 209 -37.38 13.29 -2.26
CA GLY A 209 -38.67 13.57 -2.86
C GLY A 209 -39.20 12.39 -3.69
N VAL A 210 -40.50 12.14 -3.61
CA VAL A 210 -41.22 11.24 -4.52
C VAL A 210 -42.52 11.90 -4.97
N ASN A 211 -42.72 11.93 -6.28
CA ASN A 211 -43.99 12.29 -6.89
C ASN A 211 -44.82 11.01 -7.08
N HIS A 212 -46.03 10.96 -6.53
CA HIS A 212 -46.91 9.78 -6.58
C HIS A 212 -47.33 9.37 -7.99
N SER A 213 -47.22 10.28 -8.97
CA SER A 213 -47.46 9.97 -10.39
C SER A 213 -46.24 9.35 -11.09
N SER A 214 -45.09 9.24 -10.41
CA SER A 214 -43.91 8.60 -10.99
C SER A 214 -44.08 7.08 -11.06
N PRO A 215 -43.58 6.43 -12.12
CA PRO A 215 -43.64 4.98 -12.22
C PRO A 215 -42.85 4.33 -11.09
N LEU A 216 -43.38 3.24 -10.54
CA LEU A 216 -42.70 2.48 -9.50
C LEU A 216 -41.36 1.92 -9.99
N PRO A 217 -40.28 2.03 -9.20
CA PRO A 217 -38.97 1.48 -9.56
C PRO A 217 -39.01 -0.04 -9.69
N ARG A 218 -38.28 -0.56 -10.68
CA ARG A 218 -38.05 -2.00 -10.84
C ARG A 218 -36.87 -2.44 -9.98
N ILE A 219 -37.02 -3.56 -9.30
CA ILE A 219 -35.98 -4.13 -8.45
C ILE A 219 -34.85 -4.71 -9.33
N PRO A 220 -33.60 -4.24 -9.19
CA PRO A 220 -32.47 -4.77 -9.96
C PRO A 220 -32.05 -6.14 -9.44
N LYS A 221 -31.33 -6.87 -10.30
CA LYS A 221 -30.57 -8.05 -9.88
C LYS A 221 -29.36 -7.60 -9.08
N VAL A 222 -29.27 -8.06 -7.83
CA VAL A 222 -28.08 -7.88 -6.99
C VAL A 222 -27.38 -9.19 -6.63
N ILE A 223 -27.92 -10.33 -7.08
CA ILE A 223 -27.30 -11.64 -6.90
C ILE A 223 -25.93 -11.68 -7.58
N GLY A 224 -24.92 -12.12 -6.83
CA GLY A 224 -23.51 -12.19 -7.23
C GLY A 224 -22.70 -10.94 -6.88
N LEU A 225 -23.35 -9.85 -6.49
CA LEU A 225 -22.68 -8.63 -6.03
C LEU A 225 -22.26 -8.75 -4.56
N THR A 226 -21.21 -8.02 -4.17
CA THR A 226 -20.87 -7.80 -2.76
C THR A 226 -21.93 -6.95 -2.06
N LEU A 227 -21.98 -6.95 -0.73
CA LEU A 227 -22.96 -6.15 0.02
C LEU A 227 -22.89 -4.66 -0.35
N ARG A 228 -21.68 -4.11 -0.50
CA ARG A 228 -21.45 -2.71 -0.87
C ARG A 228 -21.97 -2.41 -2.28
N GLU A 229 -21.66 -3.27 -3.24
CA GLU A 229 -22.15 -3.13 -4.62
C GLU A 229 -23.68 -3.26 -4.70
N ALA A 230 -24.25 -4.21 -3.95
CA ALA A 230 -25.70 -4.41 -3.87
C ALA A 230 -26.42 -3.19 -3.28
N LYS A 231 -25.91 -2.64 -2.17
CA LYS A 231 -26.41 -1.38 -1.58
C LYS A 231 -26.39 -0.24 -2.62
N SER A 232 -25.23 -0.04 -3.25
CA SER A 232 -25.02 1.01 -4.26
C SER A 232 -26.01 0.88 -5.42
N ARG A 233 -26.24 -0.35 -5.90
CA ARG A 233 -27.18 -0.65 -6.99
C ARG A 233 -28.64 -0.45 -6.62
N LEU A 234 -29.02 -0.74 -5.37
CA LEU A 234 -30.38 -0.53 -4.87
C LEU A 234 -30.69 0.96 -4.66
N TRP A 235 -29.74 1.75 -4.15
CA TRP A 235 -29.94 3.19 -4.00
C TRP A 235 -30.04 3.92 -5.35
N GLU A 236 -29.37 3.43 -6.40
CA GLU A 236 -29.49 4.01 -7.75
C GLU A 236 -30.93 4.01 -8.29
N VAL A 237 -31.72 3.02 -7.90
CA VAL A 237 -33.14 2.92 -8.28
C VAL A 237 -34.09 3.44 -7.19
N GLY A 238 -33.54 3.94 -6.07
CA GLY A 238 -34.32 4.49 -4.97
C GLY A 238 -34.87 3.46 -3.98
N LEU A 239 -34.18 2.33 -3.82
CA LEU A 239 -34.56 1.24 -2.91
C LEU A 239 -33.60 1.14 -1.72
N ASN A 240 -34.10 0.64 -0.61
CA ASN A 240 -33.32 0.41 0.62
C ASN A 240 -32.90 -1.05 0.76
N VAL A 241 -31.79 -1.27 1.46
CA VAL A 241 -31.46 -2.60 1.96
C VAL A 241 -32.22 -2.85 3.26
N GLY A 242 -32.94 -3.96 3.30
CA GLY A 242 -33.67 -4.43 4.46
C GLY A 242 -32.81 -5.32 5.36
N ARG A 243 -33.32 -6.51 5.67
CA ARG A 243 -32.62 -7.46 6.52
C ARG A 243 -31.50 -8.14 5.74
N VAL A 244 -30.28 -8.07 6.24
CA VAL A 244 -29.14 -8.84 5.73
C VAL A 244 -28.95 -10.09 6.59
N ARG A 245 -28.84 -11.26 5.94
CA ARG A 245 -28.56 -12.55 6.57
C ARG A 245 -27.31 -13.16 5.94
N HIS A 246 -26.60 -13.98 6.69
CA HIS A 246 -25.38 -14.63 6.23
C HIS A 246 -25.50 -16.15 6.42
N ASP A 247 -24.81 -16.90 5.57
CA ASP A 247 -24.70 -18.35 5.70
C ASP A 247 -23.86 -18.76 6.91
N SER A 248 -24.02 -20.00 7.38
CA SER A 248 -23.21 -20.51 8.50
C SER A 248 -21.72 -20.55 8.13
N GLY A 249 -20.85 -20.01 8.99
CA GLY A 249 -19.40 -20.01 8.79
C GLY A 249 -18.84 -18.77 8.11
N ILE A 250 -19.61 -17.67 8.05
CA ILE A 250 -19.11 -16.35 7.66
C ILE A 250 -18.84 -15.56 8.95
N ASP A 251 -17.56 -15.24 9.18
CA ASP A 251 -17.16 -14.33 10.24
C ASP A 251 -17.13 -12.88 9.71
N ASP A 252 -17.03 -11.91 10.62
CA ASP A 252 -16.98 -10.48 10.25
C ASP A 252 -15.84 -10.15 9.27
N ALA A 253 -14.77 -10.96 9.27
CA ALA A 253 -13.64 -10.79 8.37
C ALA A 253 -13.95 -11.18 6.92
N ASP A 254 -14.92 -12.07 6.69
CA ASP A 254 -15.25 -12.60 5.36
C ASP A 254 -16.43 -11.85 4.71
N LEU A 255 -17.05 -10.92 5.45
CA LEU A 255 -18.23 -10.16 4.98
C LEU A 255 -17.95 -9.32 3.73
N ASP A 256 -16.72 -8.81 3.59
CA ASP A 256 -16.33 -7.98 2.44
C ASP A 256 -16.26 -8.79 1.14
N ASP A 257 -15.90 -10.07 1.24
CA ASP A 257 -15.81 -11.00 0.11
C ASP A 257 -17.12 -11.76 -0.14
N ALA A 258 -18.02 -11.77 0.85
CA ALA A 258 -19.32 -12.43 0.76
C ALA A 258 -20.21 -11.76 -0.30
N ARG A 259 -20.89 -12.60 -1.08
CA ARG A 259 -21.74 -12.16 -2.19
C ARG A 259 -23.19 -12.52 -1.94
N VAL A 260 -24.09 -11.70 -2.45
CA VAL A 260 -25.53 -11.95 -2.38
C VAL A 260 -25.85 -13.20 -3.19
N TYR A 261 -26.38 -14.24 -2.57
CA TYR A 261 -26.94 -15.39 -3.30
C TYR A 261 -28.45 -15.32 -3.42
N ARG A 262 -29.14 -14.63 -2.52
CA ARG A 262 -30.59 -14.48 -2.56
C ARG A 262 -30.98 -13.04 -2.24
N GLN A 263 -32.01 -12.56 -2.90
CA GLN A 263 -32.68 -11.30 -2.62
C GLN A 263 -34.19 -11.52 -2.50
N GLU A 264 -34.86 -10.69 -1.71
CA GLU A 264 -36.32 -10.72 -1.58
C GLU A 264 -36.85 -9.32 -1.27
N PRO A 265 -37.78 -8.76 -2.07
CA PRO A 265 -38.39 -9.34 -3.28
C PRO A 265 -37.42 -9.59 -4.46
N ASN A 266 -37.85 -10.39 -5.43
CA ASN A 266 -37.02 -10.78 -6.57
C ASN A 266 -36.86 -9.63 -7.59
N GLN A 267 -35.88 -9.75 -8.47
CA GLN A 267 -35.66 -8.80 -9.57
C GLN A 267 -36.90 -8.63 -10.47
N GLN A 268 -36.97 -7.50 -11.18
CA GLN A 268 -38.05 -7.08 -12.09
C GLN A 268 -39.41 -6.78 -11.45
N SER A 269 -39.68 -7.24 -10.22
CA SER A 269 -40.84 -6.79 -9.47
C SER A 269 -40.77 -5.28 -9.21
N ARG A 270 -41.93 -4.63 -9.20
CA ARG A 270 -42.07 -3.20 -8.87
C ARG A 270 -42.39 -3.06 -7.40
N THR A 271 -41.81 -2.05 -6.78
CA THR A 271 -42.05 -1.76 -5.36
C THR A 271 -42.06 -0.25 -5.16
N ASP A 272 -42.61 0.20 -4.03
CA ASP A 272 -42.60 1.62 -3.68
C ASP A 272 -41.17 2.13 -3.48
N TYR A 273 -40.97 3.42 -3.77
CA TYR A 273 -39.73 4.11 -3.44
C TYR A 273 -39.43 3.98 -1.94
N GLY A 274 -38.18 3.63 -1.61
CA GLY A 274 -37.77 3.35 -0.24
C GLY A 274 -38.13 1.94 0.24
N GLY A 275 -38.70 1.09 -0.61
CA GLY A 275 -38.95 -0.31 -0.34
C GLY A 275 -37.68 -1.05 0.07
N ASN A 276 -37.81 -2.00 0.99
CA ASN A 276 -36.69 -2.74 1.59
C ASN A 276 -36.48 -4.07 0.87
N ILE A 277 -35.25 -4.29 0.38
CA ILE A 277 -34.83 -5.57 -0.21
C ILE A 277 -33.99 -6.33 0.81
N SER A 278 -34.47 -7.49 1.25
CA SER A 278 -33.72 -8.39 2.12
C SER A 278 -32.69 -9.15 1.31
N LEU A 279 -31.49 -9.31 1.87
CA LEU A 279 -30.34 -9.91 1.18
C LEU A 279 -29.78 -11.07 2.02
N TRP A 280 -29.32 -12.12 1.34
CA TRP A 280 -28.59 -13.21 1.96
C TRP A 280 -27.22 -13.35 1.32
N LEU A 281 -26.17 -13.36 2.13
CA LEU A 281 -24.78 -13.48 1.68
C LEU A 281 -24.24 -14.89 1.89
N THR A 282 -23.39 -15.34 0.96
CA THR A 282 -22.64 -16.60 1.05
C THR A 282 -21.27 -16.43 0.41
N LEU A 283 -20.32 -17.29 0.78
CA LEU A 283 -19.04 -17.46 0.10
C LEU A 283 -19.09 -18.60 -0.94
N ASP A 284 -20.16 -19.41 -0.95
CA ASP A 284 -20.32 -20.53 -1.87
C ASP A 284 -20.71 -20.07 -3.28
N THR A 285 -19.72 -20.08 -4.17
CA THR A 285 -19.87 -19.77 -5.60
C THR A 285 -20.91 -20.64 -6.32
N GLN A 286 -21.07 -21.92 -5.95
CA GLN A 286 -22.05 -22.80 -6.60
C GLN A 286 -23.48 -22.40 -6.24
N LYS A 287 -23.71 -22.08 -4.96
CA LYS A 287 -24.99 -21.59 -4.45
C LYS A 287 -25.39 -20.27 -5.10
N ILE A 288 -24.43 -19.37 -5.30
CA ILE A 288 -24.64 -18.11 -6.04
C ILE A 288 -25.03 -18.38 -7.50
N ALA A 289 -24.28 -19.24 -8.20
CA ALA A 289 -24.53 -19.55 -9.60
C ALA A 289 -25.91 -20.18 -9.83
N ARG A 290 -26.33 -21.10 -8.94
CA ARG A 290 -27.67 -21.69 -8.97
C ARG A 290 -28.75 -20.64 -8.76
N SER A 291 -28.63 -19.85 -7.69
CA SER A 291 -29.64 -18.83 -7.34
C SER A 291 -29.74 -17.74 -8.40
N SER A 292 -28.63 -17.38 -9.04
CA SER A 292 -28.60 -16.45 -10.18
C SER A 292 -29.43 -16.96 -11.37
N LYS A 293 -29.31 -18.25 -11.72
CA LYS A 293 -30.12 -18.88 -12.78
C LYS A 293 -31.60 -18.93 -12.42
N GLU A 294 -31.92 -19.27 -11.17
CA GLU A 294 -33.30 -19.30 -10.67
C GLU A 294 -33.94 -17.90 -10.73
N SER A 295 -33.19 -16.86 -10.36
CA SER A 295 -33.62 -15.46 -10.47
C SER A 295 -33.88 -15.04 -11.92
N ASP A 296 -32.99 -15.41 -12.84
CA ASP A 296 -33.16 -15.11 -14.26
C ASP A 296 -34.37 -15.84 -14.87
N ALA A 297 -34.60 -17.09 -14.48
CA ALA A 297 -35.78 -17.84 -14.90
C ALA A 297 -37.07 -17.21 -14.37
N ALA A 298 -37.09 -16.78 -13.10
CA ALA A 298 -38.24 -16.10 -12.51
C ALA A 298 -38.51 -14.74 -13.17
N ALA A 299 -37.47 -13.98 -13.51
CA ALA A 299 -37.63 -12.70 -14.20
C ALA A 299 -38.19 -12.83 -15.62
N ARG A 300 -37.82 -13.90 -16.34
CA ARG A 300 -38.42 -14.19 -17.66
C ARG A 300 -39.90 -14.49 -17.55
N ARG A 301 -40.34 -15.19 -16.50
CA ARG A 301 -41.77 -15.46 -16.27
C ARG A 301 -42.53 -14.16 -16.03
N TYR A 302 -42.01 -13.29 -15.16
CA TYR A 302 -42.59 -11.97 -14.94
C TYR A 302 -42.73 -11.14 -16.22
N ALA A 303 -41.75 -11.18 -17.12
CA ALA A 303 -41.82 -10.45 -18.39
C ALA A 303 -42.92 -11.00 -19.31
N VAL A 304 -43.08 -12.32 -19.38
CA VAL A 304 -44.16 -12.96 -20.17
C VAL A 304 -45.53 -12.62 -19.58
N ASP A 305 -45.69 -12.71 -18.26
CA ASP A 305 -46.95 -12.37 -17.59
C ASP A 305 -47.31 -10.89 -17.82
N GLU A 306 -46.33 -9.98 -17.78
CA GLU A 306 -46.53 -8.54 -18.05
C GLU A 306 -46.97 -8.32 -19.52
N GLU A 307 -46.29 -8.95 -20.50
CA GLU A 307 -46.66 -8.90 -21.92
C GLU A 307 -48.07 -9.46 -22.19
N GLU A 308 -48.46 -10.57 -21.56
CA GLU A 308 -49.79 -11.16 -21.69
C GLU A 308 -50.86 -10.21 -21.15
N THR A 309 -50.65 -9.63 -19.95
CA THR A 309 -51.61 -8.66 -19.38
C THR A 309 -51.73 -7.36 -20.18
N GLU A 310 -50.65 -6.87 -20.79
CA GLU A 310 -50.68 -5.70 -21.69
C GLU A 310 -51.43 -6.03 -23.00
N SER A 311 -51.29 -7.25 -23.52
CA SER A 311 -52.00 -7.69 -24.72
C SER A 311 -53.50 -7.90 -24.49
N GLU A 312 -53.91 -8.35 -23.30
CA GLU A 312 -55.32 -8.58 -22.94
C GLU A 312 -56.05 -7.28 -22.55
N SER A 313 -55.30 -6.26 -22.12
CA SER A 313 -55.86 -4.94 -21.75
C SER A 313 -55.83 -3.91 -22.88
N ALA A 314 -55.28 -4.25 -24.04
CA ALA A 314 -55.36 -3.42 -25.23
C ALA A 314 -56.82 -3.35 -25.69
N PRO A 315 -57.44 -2.15 -25.78
CA PRO A 315 -58.81 -2.03 -26.28
C PRO A 315 -58.84 -2.59 -27.70
N GLU A 316 -59.76 -3.52 -27.98
CA GLU A 316 -60.12 -3.89 -29.35
C GLU A 316 -60.44 -2.57 -30.06
N GLU A 317 -59.58 -2.14 -30.98
CA GLU A 317 -59.95 -1.11 -31.94
C GLU A 317 -61.15 -1.67 -32.68
N GLU A 318 -62.34 -1.25 -32.25
CA GLU A 318 -63.59 -1.43 -32.94
C GLU A 318 -63.37 -0.83 -34.33
N THR A 319 -63.01 -1.69 -35.28
CA THR A 319 -62.97 -1.39 -36.70
C THR A 319 -64.39 -1.10 -37.09
N ALA A 320 -64.80 0.15 -36.91
CA ALA A 320 -65.99 0.72 -37.49
C ALA A 320 -65.74 0.83 -39.01
N ASP A 321 -65.90 -0.30 -39.68
CA ASP A 321 -66.16 -0.35 -41.11
C ASP A 321 -67.68 -0.33 -41.33
N GLU A 322 -68.06 0.31 -42.43
CA GLU A 322 -69.40 0.36 -43.02
C GLU A 322 -70.49 1.23 -42.33
N ARG A 323 -70.63 2.48 -42.79
CA ARG A 323 -71.68 2.90 -43.74
C ARG A 323 -71.64 4.39 -44.11
#